data_AF-A0A7S1RD23-F1
#
_entry.id   AF-A0A7S1RD23-F1
#
_cell.length_a   1.000
_cell.length_b   1.000
_cell.length_c   1.000
_cell.angle_alpha   90.00
_cell.angle_beta   90.00
_cell.angle_gamma   90.00
#
_symmetry.space_group_name_H-M   'P 1'
#
loop_
_entity.id
_entity.type
_entity.pdbx_description
1 polymer ?
#
loop_
_entity_poly.entity_id
_entity_poly.type
_entity_poly.pdbx_seq_one_letter_code
_entity_poly.pdbx_strand_id
1 'polypeptide(L)'
;APAPAPAPPSRLRSVAQPWTPKDEAKPGQSTMCSPYTPKDESMPAQSTVDDPYTPVDDFAALTKYIANRVLAHVKSLPITCDAYLFCSSRGLTIRAFVRAEDLPDVSCLISNAKAALVHVTRCQAGVHLLASCAEPFVDRPNAFSARLALMKNQDMACWDSYASGRCRRARCRWDHPVRVDFLWFSVMSTEETNY
;
A
#
# COMPACT_ATOMS: atom_id res chain seq x y z
N ALA A 1 -29.43 -23.62 59.98
CA ALA A 1 -29.64 -22.35 59.26
C ALA A 1 -28.33 -21.96 58.60
N PRO A 2 -28.28 -21.71 57.28
CA PRO A 2 -27.04 -21.34 56.62
C PRO A 2 -26.64 -19.90 56.95
N ALA A 3 -25.33 -19.67 57.11
CA ALA A 3 -24.74 -18.39 57.44
C ALA A 3 -24.94 -17.36 56.30
N PRO A 4 -25.09 -16.06 56.60
CA PRO A 4 -25.23 -15.03 55.57
C PRO A 4 -23.91 -14.84 54.79
N ALA A 5 -24.05 -14.67 53.47
CA ALA A 5 -22.93 -14.46 52.56
C ALA A 5 -22.20 -13.12 52.85
N PRO A 6 -20.87 -13.06 52.65
CA PRO A 6 -20.09 -11.85 52.86
C PRO A 6 -20.44 -10.77 51.81
N ALA A 7 -20.47 -9.52 52.26
CA ALA A 7 -20.74 -8.35 51.43
C ALA A 7 -19.63 -8.12 50.38
N PRO A 8 -19.98 -7.64 49.18
CA PRO A 8 -19.00 -7.36 48.13
C PRO A 8 -18.12 -6.14 48.47
N PRO A 9 -16.85 -6.13 48.01
CA PRO A 9 -15.94 -5.02 48.27
C PRO A 9 -16.36 -3.75 47.54
N SER A 10 -16.30 -2.63 48.28
CA SER A 10 -16.60 -1.28 47.82
C SER A 10 -15.67 -0.86 46.68
N ARG A 11 -16.26 -0.52 45.52
CA ARG A 11 -15.54 0.06 44.38
C ARG A 11 -15.03 1.45 44.74
N LEU A 12 -13.73 1.57 45.01
CA LEU A 12 -13.04 2.86 45.04
C LEU A 12 -13.12 3.48 43.63
N ARG A 13 -13.78 4.63 43.53
CA ARG A 13 -13.79 5.46 42.32
C ARG A 13 -12.40 6.09 42.17
N SER A 14 -11.61 5.61 41.21
CA SER A 14 -10.43 6.33 40.74
C SER A 14 -10.88 7.65 40.10
N VAL A 15 -10.64 8.74 40.81
CA VAL A 15 -10.73 10.10 40.26
C VAL A 15 -9.53 10.28 39.34
N ALA A 16 -9.77 10.27 38.03
CA ALA A 16 -8.77 10.67 37.05
C ALA A 16 -8.40 12.13 37.29
N GLN A 17 -7.11 12.39 37.51
CA GLN A 17 -6.62 13.77 37.58
C GLN A 17 -6.69 14.42 36.19
N PRO A 18 -7.07 15.70 36.10
CA PRO A 18 -7.02 16.45 34.85
C PRO A 18 -5.57 16.59 34.37
N TRP A 19 -5.32 16.17 33.13
CA TRP A 19 -4.06 16.42 32.44
C TRP A 19 -3.93 17.92 32.16
N THR A 20 -2.88 18.55 32.68
CA THR A 20 -2.50 19.93 32.34
C THR A 20 -1.27 19.90 31.42
N PRO A 21 -1.37 20.41 30.18
CA PRO A 21 -0.20 20.63 29.35
C PRO A 21 0.55 21.87 29.85
N LYS A 22 1.79 21.67 30.27
CA LYS A 22 2.75 22.76 30.47
C LYS A 22 3.69 22.86 29.27
N ASP A 23 3.71 24.06 28.73
CA ASP A 23 4.83 24.78 28.13
C ASP A 23 5.21 24.45 26.67
N GLU A 24 4.63 25.28 25.80
CA GLU A 24 5.31 26.10 24.78
C GLU A 24 6.46 25.46 23.98
N ALA A 25 6.09 24.79 22.89
CA ALA A 25 6.92 24.72 21.69
C ALA A 25 6.46 25.76 20.67
N LYS A 26 7.40 26.60 20.24
CA LYS A 26 7.28 27.68 19.25
C LYS A 26 6.47 27.28 17.99
N PRO A 27 5.63 28.18 17.42
CA PRO A 27 5.02 27.98 16.11
C PRO A 27 6.08 28.15 15.01
N GLY A 28 6.74 27.04 14.67
CA GLY A 28 7.50 26.91 13.43
C GLY A 28 6.53 26.67 12.28
N GLN A 29 6.24 27.74 11.54
CA GLN A 29 5.77 27.79 10.15
C GLN A 29 5.03 26.53 9.63
N SER A 30 3.71 26.67 9.61
CA SER A 30 2.79 25.87 8.81
C SER A 30 3.17 25.98 7.33
N THR A 31 3.84 24.97 6.79
CA THR A 31 4.00 24.81 5.35
C THR A 31 2.65 24.43 4.78
N MET A 32 1.92 25.42 4.26
CA MET A 32 0.71 25.20 3.49
C MET A 32 0.98 24.19 2.39
N CYS A 33 0.14 23.15 2.31
CA CYS A 33 -0.05 22.43 1.06
C CYS A 33 -0.50 23.45 0.02
N SER A 34 0.46 23.82 -0.84
CA SER A 34 0.24 24.73 -1.95
C SER A 34 -0.88 24.19 -2.85
N PRO A 35 -1.89 24.99 -3.21
CA PRO A 35 -2.85 24.59 -4.22
C PRO A 35 -2.08 24.37 -5.54
N TYR A 36 -2.21 23.16 -6.08
CA TYR A 36 -1.61 22.78 -7.35
C TYR A 36 -2.10 23.74 -8.44
N THR A 37 -1.25 24.68 -8.84
CA THR A 37 -1.42 25.45 -10.07
C THR A 37 -0.72 24.66 -11.19
N PRO A 38 -1.42 24.26 -12.26
CA PRO A 38 -0.76 23.66 -13.41
C PRO A 38 0.16 24.73 -14.00
N LYS A 39 1.47 24.52 -13.89
CA LYS A 39 2.43 25.31 -14.66
C LYS A 39 2.31 24.86 -16.10
N ASP A 40 2.12 25.86 -16.96
CA ASP A 40 2.22 25.81 -18.40
C ASP A 40 3.69 25.52 -18.77
N GLU A 41 4.11 24.26 -18.60
CA GLU A 41 5.41 23.76 -19.04
C GLU A 41 5.20 23.02 -20.35
N SER A 42 5.58 23.70 -21.41
CA SER A 42 5.68 23.18 -22.77
C SER A 42 6.68 22.03 -22.77
N MET A 43 6.20 20.80 -22.56
CA MET A 43 7.00 19.60 -22.73
C MET A 43 7.37 19.45 -24.22
N PRO A 44 8.62 19.08 -24.54
CA PRO A 44 8.96 18.67 -25.89
C PRO A 44 8.10 17.45 -26.25
N ALA A 45 7.45 17.52 -27.41
CA ALA A 45 6.63 16.46 -27.97
C ALA A 45 7.41 15.15 -27.97
N GLN A 46 7.09 14.26 -27.04
CA GLN A 46 7.52 12.87 -27.12
C GLN A 46 6.83 12.26 -28.33
N SER A 47 7.65 11.80 -29.26
CA SER A 47 7.25 11.06 -30.45
C SER A 47 6.25 9.98 -30.05
N THR A 48 5.01 10.15 -30.48
CA THR A 48 3.96 9.15 -30.47
C THR A 48 4.36 8.09 -31.48
N VAL A 49 5.15 7.12 -31.04
CA VAL A 49 5.15 5.82 -31.68
C VAL A 49 3.72 5.30 -31.48
N ASP A 50 3.00 5.11 -32.58
CA ASP A 50 1.72 4.41 -32.62
C ASP A 50 1.90 3.03 -32.00
N ASP A 51 1.79 2.95 -30.68
CA ASP A 51 1.70 1.69 -29.96
C ASP A 51 0.25 1.22 -30.15
N PRO A 52 -0.01 0.12 -30.89
CA PRO A 52 -1.33 -0.45 -30.97
C PRO A 52 -1.66 -0.99 -29.58
N TYR A 53 -2.19 -0.11 -28.72
CA TYR A 53 -2.67 -0.45 -27.40
C TYR A 53 -3.83 -1.43 -27.57
N THR A 54 -3.49 -2.71 -27.64
CA THR A 54 -4.44 -3.80 -27.68
C THR A 54 -5.31 -3.71 -26.43
N PRO A 55 -6.59 -4.11 -26.53
CA PRO A 55 -7.59 -3.86 -25.50
C PRO A 55 -7.10 -4.17 -24.09
N VAL A 56 -7.60 -3.34 -23.18
CA VAL A 56 -7.49 -3.31 -21.71
C VAL A 56 -7.94 -4.63 -21.03
N ASP A 57 -7.90 -5.76 -21.73
CA ASP A 57 -8.63 -6.98 -21.41
C ASP A 57 -7.83 -7.97 -20.55
N ASP A 58 -6.51 -7.83 -20.47
CA ASP A 58 -5.71 -8.68 -19.56
C ASP A 58 -5.13 -7.90 -18.39
N PHE A 59 -6.03 -7.38 -17.54
CA PHE A 59 -5.66 -6.82 -16.24
C PHE A 59 -4.81 -7.80 -15.41
N ALA A 60 -5.02 -9.10 -15.56
CA ALA A 60 -4.23 -10.12 -14.87
C ALA A 60 -2.78 -10.18 -15.39
N ALA A 61 -2.57 -10.05 -16.70
CA ALA A 61 -1.22 -9.92 -17.27
C ALA A 61 -0.52 -8.64 -16.79
N LEU A 62 -1.23 -7.51 -16.72
CA LEU A 62 -0.66 -6.25 -16.23
C LEU A 62 -0.28 -6.32 -14.75
N THR A 63 -1.15 -6.86 -13.89
CA THR A 63 -0.82 -7.04 -12.46
C THR A 63 0.32 -8.04 -12.28
N LYS A 64 0.37 -9.10 -13.09
CA LYS A 64 1.49 -10.06 -13.11
C LYS A 64 2.79 -9.41 -13.56
N TYR A 65 2.76 -8.54 -14.57
CA TYR A 65 3.93 -7.76 -14.99
C TYR A 65 4.45 -6.88 -13.84
N ILE A 66 3.56 -6.14 -13.18
CA ILE A 66 3.92 -5.30 -12.02
C ILE A 66 4.56 -6.15 -10.91
N ALA A 67 3.96 -7.28 -10.56
CA ALA A 67 4.49 -8.17 -9.54
C ALA A 67 5.88 -8.73 -9.91
N ASN A 68 6.11 -9.09 -11.17
CA ASN A 68 7.42 -9.54 -11.64
C ASN A 68 8.48 -8.43 -11.59
N ARG A 69 8.12 -7.17 -11.84
CA ARG A 69 9.04 -6.03 -11.71
C ARG A 69 9.44 -5.79 -10.25
N VAL A 70 8.48 -5.89 -9.33
CA VAL A 70 8.77 -5.81 -7.88
C VAL A 70 9.65 -6.98 -7.44
N LEU A 71 9.35 -8.20 -7.90
CA LEU A 71 10.15 -9.39 -7.63
C LEU A 71 11.60 -9.23 -8.12
N ALA A 72 11.78 -8.75 -9.35
CA ALA A 72 13.11 -8.50 -9.92
C ALA A 72 13.90 -7.45 -9.12
N HIS A 73 13.23 -6.39 -8.67
CA HIS A 73 13.86 -5.38 -7.80
C HIS A 73 14.29 -5.99 -6.47
N VAL A 74 13.42 -6.76 -5.81
CA VAL A 74 13.74 -7.42 -4.53
C VAL A 74 14.96 -8.35 -4.66
N LYS A 75 15.04 -9.13 -5.75
CA LYS A 75 16.20 -10.00 -6.04
C LYS A 75 17.49 -9.26 -6.34
N SER A 76 17.42 -7.97 -6.70
CA SER A 76 18.60 -7.14 -7.00
C SER A 76 19.19 -6.44 -5.77
N LEU A 77 18.52 -6.55 -4.61
CA LEU A 77 18.99 -5.96 -3.36
C LEU A 77 20.20 -6.74 -2.82
N PRO A 78 21.07 -6.09 -2.02
CA PRO A 78 22.24 -6.73 -1.42
C PRO A 78 21.89 -7.72 -0.30
N ILE A 79 20.60 -7.92 0.02
CA ILE A 79 20.13 -8.85 1.04
C ILE A 79 20.00 -10.23 0.40
N THR A 80 20.57 -11.26 1.02
CA THR A 80 20.52 -12.62 0.50
C THR A 80 19.10 -13.17 0.67
N CYS A 81 18.28 -13.07 -0.38
CA CYS A 81 16.91 -13.58 -0.35
C CYS A 81 16.54 -14.34 -1.61
N ASP A 82 15.82 -15.45 -1.43
CA ASP A 82 15.14 -16.14 -2.51
C ASP A 82 13.71 -15.62 -2.59
N ALA A 83 13.25 -15.24 -3.77
CA ALA A 83 11.91 -14.70 -3.92
C ALA A 83 11.14 -15.36 -5.07
N TYR A 84 9.85 -15.58 -4.86
CA TYR A 84 8.97 -16.31 -5.78
C TYR A 84 7.61 -15.61 -5.89
N LEU A 85 7.04 -15.67 -7.09
CA LEU A 85 5.70 -15.18 -7.39
C LEU A 85 4.71 -16.34 -7.45
N PHE A 86 3.63 -16.24 -6.68
CA PHE A 86 2.51 -17.16 -6.66
C PHE A 86 1.26 -16.46 -7.18
N CYS A 87 0.56 -17.13 -8.08
CA CYS A 87 -0.75 -16.68 -8.57
C CYS A 87 -1.83 -17.51 -7.91
N SER A 88 -2.86 -16.88 -7.36
CA SER A 88 -4.01 -17.55 -6.75
C SER A 88 -5.31 -16.87 -7.17
N SER A 89 -6.46 -17.50 -6.87
CA SER A 89 -7.77 -16.87 -7.06
C SER A 89 -7.99 -15.64 -6.18
N ARG A 90 -7.18 -15.44 -5.14
CA ARG A 90 -7.24 -14.28 -4.23
C ARG A 90 -6.30 -13.13 -4.63
N GLY A 91 -5.57 -13.29 -5.74
CA GLY A 91 -4.59 -12.31 -6.22
C GLY A 91 -3.17 -12.88 -6.31
N LEU A 92 -2.20 -11.97 -6.38
CA LEU A 92 -0.79 -12.26 -6.54
C LEU A 92 -0.08 -12.20 -5.20
N THR A 93 0.83 -13.12 -4.95
CA THR A 93 1.63 -13.16 -3.73
C THR A 93 3.10 -13.28 -4.09
N ILE A 94 3.92 -12.33 -3.64
CA ILE A 94 5.37 -12.43 -3.66
C ILE A 94 5.81 -12.93 -2.28
N ARG A 95 6.51 -14.07 -2.25
CA ARG A 95 7.15 -14.56 -1.02
C ARG A 95 8.64 -14.43 -1.15
N ALA A 96 9.26 -13.72 -0.21
CA ALA A 96 10.70 -13.65 -0.04
C ALA A 96 11.10 -14.54 1.14
N PHE A 97 12.18 -15.27 0.99
CA PHE A 97 12.80 -16.12 1.98
C PHE A 97 14.15 -15.52 2.33
N VAL A 98 14.33 -15.14 3.60
CA VAL A 98 15.57 -14.58 4.12
C VAL A 98 16.22 -15.56 5.06
N ARG A 99 17.54 -15.51 5.16
CA ARG A 99 18.28 -16.28 6.16
C ARG A 99 18.10 -15.67 7.54
N ALA A 100 18.40 -16.45 8.58
CA ALA A 100 18.27 -16.01 9.96
C ALA A 100 19.15 -14.77 10.27
N GLU A 101 20.33 -14.69 9.64
CA GLU A 101 21.28 -13.60 9.83
C GLU A 101 20.78 -12.27 9.26
N ASP A 102 19.93 -12.33 8.24
CA ASP A 102 19.36 -11.16 7.53
C ASP A 102 18.00 -10.73 8.10
N LEU A 103 17.51 -11.37 9.18
CA LEU A 103 16.25 -11.00 9.82
C LEU A 103 16.18 -9.53 10.30
N PRO A 104 17.26 -8.92 10.82
CA PRO A 104 17.26 -7.49 11.15
C PRO A 104 16.93 -6.57 9.96
N ASP A 105 17.21 -7.03 8.74
CA ASP A 105 17.02 -6.26 7.50
C ASP A 105 15.64 -6.46 6.84
N VAL A 106 14.74 -7.27 7.43
CA VAL A 106 13.39 -7.52 6.90
C VAL A 106 12.59 -6.23 6.72
N SER A 107 12.74 -5.28 7.65
CA SER A 107 12.08 -3.97 7.55
C SER A 107 12.56 -3.15 6.34
N CYS A 108 13.85 -3.23 6.02
CA CYS A 108 14.46 -2.63 4.85
C CYS A 108 13.95 -3.30 3.57
N LEU A 109 13.90 -4.63 3.54
CA LEU A 109 13.39 -5.41 2.41
C LEU A 109 11.93 -5.06 2.07
N ILE A 110 11.05 -4.99 3.08
CA ILE A 110 9.65 -4.60 2.93
C ILE A 110 9.54 -3.17 2.40
N SER A 111 10.34 -2.25 2.94
CA SER A 111 10.33 -0.85 2.52
C SER A 111 10.75 -0.70 1.04
N ASN A 112 11.77 -1.43 0.60
CA ASN A 112 12.19 -1.46 -0.81
C ASN A 112 11.11 -2.06 -1.71
N ALA A 113 10.47 -3.16 -1.30
CA ALA A 113 9.38 -3.76 -2.07
C ALA A 113 8.18 -2.82 -2.24
N LYS A 114 7.81 -2.06 -1.19
CA LYS A 114 6.78 -1.00 -1.28
C LYS A 114 7.19 0.11 -2.25
N ALA A 115 8.42 0.61 -2.13
CA ALA A 115 8.94 1.66 -2.99
C ALA A 115 8.96 1.23 -4.47
N ALA A 116 9.38 -0.01 -4.74
CA ALA A 116 9.32 -0.61 -6.07
C ALA A 116 7.88 -0.69 -6.60
N LEU A 117 6.91 -1.10 -5.76
CA LEU A 117 5.52 -1.17 -6.19
C LEU A 117 4.96 0.21 -6.56
N VAL A 118 5.23 1.24 -5.76
CA VAL A 118 4.85 2.63 -6.08
C VAL A 118 5.50 3.07 -7.38
N HIS A 119 6.80 2.84 -7.54
CA HIS A 119 7.53 3.25 -8.74
C HIS A 119 6.97 2.56 -10.00
N VAL A 120 6.85 1.24 -9.99
CA VAL A 120 6.38 0.46 -11.16
C VAL A 120 4.95 0.84 -11.53
N THR A 121 4.05 1.01 -10.55
CA THR A 121 2.66 1.41 -10.84
C THR A 121 2.53 2.84 -11.36
N ARG A 122 3.46 3.74 -11.01
CA ARG A 122 3.49 5.09 -11.60
C ARG A 122 3.99 5.11 -13.04
N CYS A 123 4.85 4.16 -13.40
CA CYS A 123 5.40 4.04 -14.76
C CYS A 123 4.51 3.20 -15.70
N GLN A 124 3.54 2.46 -15.18
CA GLN A 124 2.71 1.55 -15.95
C GLN A 124 1.34 2.16 -16.24
N ALA A 125 1.03 2.38 -17.51
CA ALA A 125 -0.32 2.78 -17.92
C ALA A 125 -1.33 1.65 -17.69
N GLY A 126 -2.58 2.02 -17.39
CA GLY A 126 -3.71 1.10 -17.25
C GLY A 126 -3.89 0.47 -15.86
N VAL A 127 -2.89 0.54 -14.98
CA VAL A 127 -2.99 0.04 -13.59
C VAL A 127 -2.50 1.08 -12.61
N HIS A 128 -3.26 1.32 -11.54
CA HIS A 128 -2.93 2.29 -10.51
C HIS A 128 -2.94 1.65 -9.12
N LEU A 129 -2.03 2.08 -8.26
CA LEU A 129 -2.05 1.72 -6.84
C LEU A 129 -3.16 2.48 -6.11
N LEU A 130 -4.14 1.80 -5.53
CA LEU A 130 -5.22 2.47 -4.80
C LEU A 130 -4.74 3.08 -3.49
N ALA A 131 -5.40 4.15 -3.09
CA ALA A 131 -5.12 4.92 -1.89
C ALA A 131 -3.70 5.52 -1.88
N SER A 132 -3.14 5.86 -3.04
CA SER A 132 -1.76 6.35 -3.19
C SER A 132 -1.45 7.64 -2.43
N CYS A 133 -2.47 8.44 -2.07
CA CYS A 133 -2.32 9.68 -1.29
C CYS A 133 -2.85 9.52 0.15
N ALA A 134 -3.18 8.30 0.57
CA ALA A 134 -3.62 7.97 1.91
C ALA A 134 -2.76 6.80 2.44
N GLU A 135 -3.37 5.65 2.69
CA GLU A 135 -2.67 4.42 3.11
C GLU A 135 -2.79 3.38 1.97
N PRO A 136 -1.83 3.34 1.03
CA PRO A 136 -1.87 2.39 -0.08
C PRO A 136 -1.52 0.95 0.33
N PHE A 137 -0.93 0.80 1.52
CA PHE A 137 -0.45 -0.47 2.07
C PHE A 137 -1.19 -0.80 3.37
N VAL A 138 -1.55 -2.07 3.53
CA VAL A 138 -1.98 -2.63 4.81
C VAL A 138 -0.84 -3.49 5.34
N ASP A 139 -0.19 -2.99 6.39
CA ASP A 139 0.97 -3.63 7.00
C ASP A 139 0.58 -4.81 7.89
N ARG A 140 1.45 -5.81 7.90
CA ARG A 140 1.36 -7.02 8.73
C ARG A 140 2.78 -7.39 9.22
N PRO A 141 2.90 -8.22 10.27
CA PRO A 141 4.21 -8.74 10.67
C PRO A 141 4.91 -9.40 9.47
N ASN A 142 6.09 -8.89 9.14
CA ASN A 142 6.93 -9.33 8.02
C ASN A 142 6.22 -9.35 6.65
N ALA A 143 5.16 -8.55 6.46
CA ALA A 143 4.37 -8.58 5.25
C ALA A 143 3.62 -7.26 4.99
N PHE A 144 3.15 -7.08 3.77
CA PHE A 144 2.15 -6.06 3.45
C PHE A 144 1.21 -6.55 2.35
N SER A 145 0.09 -5.85 2.21
CA SER A 145 -0.79 -6.01 1.04
C SER A 145 -1.10 -4.66 0.42
N ALA A 146 -1.34 -4.69 -0.88
CA ALA A 146 -1.68 -3.53 -1.69
C ALA A 146 -2.83 -3.88 -2.65
N ARG A 147 -3.57 -2.86 -3.08
CA ARG A 147 -4.66 -2.99 -4.05
C ARG A 147 -4.27 -2.31 -5.35
N LEU A 148 -4.27 -3.07 -6.43
CA LEU A 148 -4.05 -2.58 -7.78
C LEU A 148 -5.41 -2.42 -8.45
N ALA A 149 -5.64 -1.28 -9.08
CA ALA A 149 -6.89 -0.96 -9.77
C ALA A 149 -6.67 -0.77 -11.26
N LEU A 150 -7.57 -1.35 -12.06
CA LEU A 150 -7.60 -1.09 -13.49
C LEU A 150 -8.14 0.32 -13.75
N MET A 151 -7.35 1.13 -14.46
CA MET A 151 -7.69 2.48 -14.89
C MET A 151 -7.88 2.50 -16.39
N LYS A 152 -9.14 2.54 -16.85
CA LYS A 152 -9.47 2.52 -18.29
C LYS A 152 -9.11 3.82 -18.99
N ASN A 153 -9.50 4.95 -18.40
CA ASN A 153 -9.26 6.28 -18.93
C ASN A 153 -8.79 7.18 -17.78
N GLN A 154 -7.57 7.68 -17.88
CA GLN A 154 -6.96 8.53 -16.87
C GLN A 154 -7.64 9.90 -16.79
N ASP A 155 -8.10 10.45 -17.92
CA ASP A 155 -8.74 11.77 -17.98
C ASP A 155 -10.14 11.78 -17.36
N MET A 156 -10.80 10.61 -17.37
CA MET A 156 -12.10 10.42 -16.75
C MET A 156 -12.01 9.83 -15.34
N ALA A 157 -10.81 9.53 -14.84
CA ALA A 157 -10.64 8.83 -13.56
C ALA A 157 -11.16 9.65 -12.36
N CYS A 158 -11.85 8.95 -11.45
CA CYS A 158 -12.23 9.53 -10.17
C CYS A 158 -11.03 9.60 -9.22
N TRP A 159 -10.26 10.69 -9.27
CA TRP A 159 -9.07 10.85 -8.46
C TRP A 159 -9.30 10.72 -6.95
N ASP A 160 -10.48 11.07 -6.43
CA ASP A 160 -10.79 10.82 -5.02
C ASP A 160 -10.81 9.31 -4.69
N SER A 161 -11.35 8.49 -5.60
CA SER A 161 -11.38 7.04 -5.46
C SER A 161 -9.98 6.45 -5.55
N TYR A 162 -9.15 6.90 -6.49
CA TYR A 162 -7.79 6.38 -6.64
C TYR A 162 -6.85 6.88 -5.53
N ALA A 163 -6.95 8.14 -5.13
CA ALA A 163 -6.08 8.77 -4.12
C ALA A 163 -6.39 8.32 -2.69
N SER A 164 -7.67 8.12 -2.35
CA SER A 164 -8.10 7.75 -0.99
C SER A 164 -8.63 6.31 -0.86
N GLY A 165 -8.76 5.59 -1.99
CA GLY A 165 -9.36 4.26 -2.04
C GLY A 165 -10.88 4.25 -1.95
N ARG A 166 -11.56 5.41 -1.89
CA ARG A 166 -13.02 5.53 -1.82
C ARG A 166 -13.54 6.83 -2.43
N CYS A 167 -14.69 6.78 -3.10
CA CYS A 167 -15.43 7.97 -3.54
C CYS A 167 -16.58 8.26 -2.58
N ARG A 168 -16.74 9.52 -2.15
CA ARG A 168 -17.84 9.95 -1.26
C ARG A 168 -19.06 10.47 -2.02
N ARG A 169 -18.99 10.58 -3.35
CA ARG A 169 -20.08 11.11 -4.18
C ARG A 169 -21.08 9.99 -4.48
N ALA A 170 -22.34 10.18 -4.11
CA ALA A 170 -23.41 9.21 -4.40
C ALA A 170 -23.67 9.01 -5.90
N ARG A 171 -23.47 10.06 -6.71
CA ARG A 171 -23.58 10.04 -8.18
C ARG A 171 -22.31 10.65 -8.79
N CYS A 172 -21.20 9.94 -8.67
CA CYS A 172 -19.95 10.37 -9.27
C CYS A 172 -20.05 10.28 -10.80
N ARG A 173 -19.65 11.34 -11.49
CA ARG A 173 -19.58 11.38 -12.96
C ARG A 173 -18.24 10.88 -13.54
N TRP A 174 -17.30 10.53 -12.67
CA TRP A 174 -15.94 10.10 -13.01
C TRP A 174 -15.81 8.59 -12.89
N ASP A 175 -14.89 8.00 -13.65
CA ASP A 175 -14.63 6.57 -13.73
C ASP A 175 -13.99 6.05 -12.44
N HIS A 176 -14.70 5.15 -11.77
CA HIS A 176 -14.17 4.39 -10.65
C HIS A 176 -13.36 3.17 -11.15
N PRO A 177 -12.49 2.59 -10.31
CA PRO A 177 -11.85 1.31 -10.58
C PRO A 177 -12.87 0.27 -11.03
N VAL A 178 -12.71 -0.25 -12.24
CA VAL A 178 -13.62 -1.28 -12.79
C VAL A 178 -13.30 -2.65 -12.21
N ARG A 179 -12.01 -2.90 -11.94
CA ARG A 179 -11.51 -4.12 -11.33
C ARG A 179 -10.38 -3.77 -10.36
N VAL A 180 -10.32 -4.52 -9.26
CA VAL A 180 -9.29 -4.38 -8.25
C VAL A 180 -8.75 -5.77 -7.93
N ASP A 181 -7.44 -5.94 -8.04
CA ASP A 181 -6.73 -7.16 -7.64
C ASP A 181 -5.83 -6.85 -6.43
N PHE A 182 -5.53 -7.88 -5.64
CA PHE A 182 -4.64 -7.79 -4.49
C PHE A 182 -3.23 -8.26 -4.85
N LEU A 183 -2.24 -7.53 -4.35
CA LEU A 183 -0.85 -7.95 -4.31
C LEU A 183 -0.42 -8.09 -2.85
N TRP A 184 0.05 -9.28 -2.50
CA TRP A 184 0.59 -9.61 -1.19
C TRP A 184 2.10 -9.74 -1.29
N PHE A 185 2.81 -9.23 -0.30
CA PHE A 185 4.24 -9.44 -0.13
C PHE A 185 4.47 -9.95 1.29
N SER A 186 5.20 -11.05 1.43
CA SER A 186 5.54 -11.61 2.73
C SER A 186 6.97 -12.10 2.75
N VAL A 187 7.65 -11.88 3.86
CA VAL A 187 8.99 -12.37 4.15
C VAL A 187 8.89 -13.50 5.17
N MET A 188 9.59 -14.59 4.92
CA MET A 188 9.61 -15.79 5.77
C MET A 188 11.07 -16.19 6.02
N SER A 189 11.34 -16.87 7.14
CA SER A 189 12.67 -17.44 7.40
C SER A 189 12.84 -18.71 6.55
N THR A 190 14.03 -18.95 6.00
CA THR A 190 14.35 -20.20 5.29
C THR A 190 14.18 -21.44 6.17
N GLU A 191 14.28 -21.30 7.49
CA GLU A 191 14.18 -22.41 8.45
C GLU A 191 12.73 -22.90 8.62
N GLU A 192 11.74 -22.06 8.35
CA GLU A 192 10.30 -22.39 8.50
C GLU A 192 9.79 -23.31 7.37
N THR A 193 10.60 -23.56 6.34
CA THR A 193 10.18 -24.28 5.11
C THR A 193 10.42 -25.79 5.13
N ASN A 194 10.96 -26.36 6.20
CA ASN A 194 11.23 -27.81 6.32
C ASN A 194 9.99 -28.61 6.75
N TYR A 195 8.91 -28.53 5.97
CA TYR A 195 7.69 -29.33 6.13
C TYR A 195 7.33 -30.09 4.85
#